data_AF-A0A059LMJ9-F1
#
_entry.id   AF-A0A059LMJ9-F1
#
_cell.length_a   1.000
_cell.length_b   1.000
_cell.length_c   1.000
_cell.angle_alpha   90.00
_cell.angle_beta   90.00
_cell.angle_gamma   90.00
#
_symmetry.space_group_name_H-M   'P 1'
#
loop_
_entity.id
_entity.type
_entity.pdbx_description
1 polymer ?
#
loop_
_entity_poly.entity_id
_entity_poly.type
_entity_poly.pdbx_seq_one_letter_code
_entity_poly.pdbx_strand_id
1 'polypeptide(L)'
;ASDAKLDYFKESIWPTLRDSSRPCQLIYCPSYFDYVRVRNFLRAQSASLLCMCEYTDRTDAARARSYFSAGRRRILLTTERSQFYHRGRIRGARNALFWGVPQHAHFYVEVCNLLEEGESGGDGVVTTLLGREDALALARLVGSERARIMLAGKTTTFVMQ
;
A
#
# COMPACT_ATOMS: atom_id res chain seq x y z
N ALA A 1 10.82 -8.24 14.46
CA ALA A 1 10.00 -7.08 14.06
C ALA A 1 9.28 -7.33 12.73
N SER A 2 10.00 -7.57 11.62
CA SER A 2 9.39 -7.81 10.29
C SER A 2 8.48 -9.06 10.22
N ASP A 3 8.73 -10.08 11.04
CA ASP A 3 7.85 -11.28 11.11
C ASP A 3 6.50 -10.98 11.76
N ALA A 4 6.47 -10.28 12.89
CA ALA A 4 5.24 -9.90 13.58
C ALA A 4 4.31 -9.03 12.70
N LYS A 5 4.87 -8.10 11.92
CA LYS A 5 4.10 -7.29 10.96
C LYS A 5 3.49 -8.17 9.85
N LEU A 6 4.25 -9.13 9.34
CA LEU A 6 3.74 -10.08 8.36
C LEU A 6 2.66 -10.99 8.96
N ASP A 7 2.84 -11.47 10.18
CA ASP A 7 1.85 -12.32 10.85
C ASP A 7 0.55 -11.57 11.14
N TYR A 8 0.64 -10.34 11.63
CA TYR A 8 -0.51 -9.45 11.74
C TYR A 8 -1.22 -9.24 10.39
N PHE A 9 -0.46 -9.05 9.30
CA PHE A 9 -1.06 -8.94 7.97
C PHE A 9 -1.81 -10.21 7.57
N LYS A 10 -1.23 -11.40 7.82
CA LYS A 10 -1.87 -12.69 7.51
C LYS A 10 -3.16 -12.89 8.29
N GLU A 11 -3.18 -12.50 9.57
CA GLU A 11 -4.29 -12.79 10.49
C GLU A 11 -5.40 -11.74 10.40
N SER A 12 -5.05 -10.46 10.29
CA SER A 12 -6.02 -9.36 10.41
C SER A 12 -6.40 -8.72 9.07
N ILE A 13 -5.49 -8.67 8.10
CA ILE A 13 -5.69 -7.90 6.87
C ILE A 13 -6.02 -8.80 5.69
N TRP A 14 -5.27 -9.88 5.51
CA TRP A 14 -5.44 -10.81 4.41
C TRP A 14 -6.86 -11.43 4.30
N PRO A 15 -7.53 -11.84 5.39
CA PRO A 15 -8.88 -12.39 5.29
C PRO A 15 -9.87 -11.41 4.68
N THR A 16 -9.68 -10.12 4.95
CA THR A 16 -10.46 -9.04 4.37
C THR A 16 -10.05 -8.80 2.92
N LEU A 17 -8.75 -8.73 2.63
CA LEU A 17 -8.24 -8.41 1.30
C LEU A 17 -8.55 -9.49 0.24
N ARG A 18 -8.62 -10.76 0.64
CA ARG A 18 -8.87 -11.87 -0.29
C ARG A 18 -10.32 -11.96 -0.77
N ASP A 19 -11.26 -11.42 0.00
CA ASP A 19 -12.70 -11.41 -0.33
C ASP A 19 -12.92 -10.80 -1.72
N SER A 20 -13.54 -11.56 -2.63
CA SER A 20 -13.83 -11.17 -4.02
C SER A 20 -14.65 -9.89 -4.16
N SER A 21 -15.46 -9.56 -3.16
CA SER A 21 -16.32 -8.37 -3.14
C SER A 21 -15.55 -7.08 -2.86
N ARG A 22 -14.33 -7.17 -2.33
CA ARG A 22 -13.51 -5.99 -2.02
C ARG A 22 -13.01 -5.30 -3.29
N PRO A 23 -12.97 -3.96 -3.28
CA PRO A 23 -12.52 -3.20 -4.42
C PRO A 23 -10.99 -3.33 -4.61
N CYS A 24 -10.50 -2.88 -5.76
CA CYS A 24 -9.08 -2.94 -6.10
C CYS A 24 -8.20 -2.25 -5.05
N GLN A 25 -7.18 -2.96 -4.57
CA GLN A 25 -6.26 -2.54 -3.53
C GLN A 25 -4.87 -2.28 -4.11
N LEU A 26 -4.32 -1.12 -3.77
CA LEU A 26 -2.92 -0.80 -3.97
C LEU A 26 -2.14 -1.08 -2.67
N ILE A 27 -1.02 -1.79 -2.76
CA ILE A 27 -0.13 -2.04 -1.62
C ILE A 27 1.24 -1.45 -1.91
N TYR A 28 1.68 -0.54 -1.05
CA TYR A 28 2.98 0.11 -1.10
C TYR A 28 3.94 -0.50 -0.09
N CYS A 29 5.12 -0.91 -0.55
CA CYS A 29 6.22 -1.31 0.30
C CYS A 29 7.35 -0.27 0.24
N PRO A 30 7.75 0.34 1.37
CA PRO A 30 8.88 1.28 1.39
C PRO A 30 10.23 0.57 1.16
N SER A 31 10.34 -0.72 1.46
CA SER A 31 11.54 -1.53 1.26
C SER A 31 11.31 -2.67 0.26
N TYR A 32 12.33 -2.98 -0.54
CA TYR A 32 12.31 -4.12 -1.47
C TYR A 32 12.23 -5.47 -0.72
N PHE A 33 12.83 -5.55 0.47
CA PHE A 33 12.81 -6.77 1.29
C PHE A 33 11.39 -7.12 1.73
N ASP A 34 10.64 -6.15 2.25
CA ASP A 34 9.23 -6.34 2.61
C ASP A 34 8.39 -6.69 1.39
N TYR A 35 8.64 -6.02 0.26
CA TYR A 35 7.97 -6.33 -1.01
C TYR A 35 8.13 -7.80 -1.40
N VAL A 36 9.34 -8.35 -1.33
CA VAL A 36 9.60 -9.77 -1.66
C VAL A 36 8.82 -10.69 -0.72
N ARG A 37 8.81 -10.40 0.60
CA ARG A 37 8.08 -11.19 1.59
C ARG A 37 6.58 -11.21 1.33
N VAL A 38 5.99 -10.02 1.14
CA VAL A 38 4.55 -9.86 0.87
C VAL A 38 4.18 -10.51 -0.46
N ARG A 39 4.99 -10.31 -1.50
CA ARG A 39 4.80 -10.94 -2.81
C ARG A 39 4.78 -12.46 -2.70
N ASN A 40 5.76 -13.05 -2.01
CA ASN A 40 5.87 -14.49 -1.88
C ASN A 40 4.66 -15.07 -1.13
N PHE A 41 4.23 -14.40 -0.05
CA PHE A 41 3.01 -14.77 0.67
C PHE A 41 1.76 -14.70 -0.25
N LEU A 42 1.50 -13.56 -0.90
CA LEU A 42 0.33 -13.38 -1.75
C LEU A 42 0.31 -14.36 -2.94
N ARG A 43 1.47 -14.69 -3.52
CA ARG A 43 1.59 -15.72 -4.56
C ARG A 43 1.26 -17.12 -4.03
N ALA A 44 1.76 -17.48 -2.85
CA ALA A 44 1.44 -18.76 -2.21
C ALA A 44 -0.06 -18.91 -1.91
N GLN A 45 -0.77 -17.79 -1.72
CA GLN A 45 -2.22 -17.76 -1.53
C GLN A 45 -3.01 -17.65 -2.84
N SER A 46 -2.35 -17.72 -4.02
CA SER A 46 -2.97 -17.56 -5.33
C SER A 46 -3.81 -16.28 -5.48
N ALA A 47 -3.36 -15.18 -4.84
CA ALA A 47 -4.06 -13.90 -4.86
C ALA A 47 -4.19 -13.34 -6.29
N SER A 48 -5.22 -12.52 -6.53
CA SER A 48 -5.40 -11.77 -7.79
C SER A 48 -4.40 -10.61 -7.87
N LEU A 49 -3.14 -10.95 -8.10
CA LEU A 49 -1.97 -10.12 -7.83
C LEU A 49 -1.27 -9.66 -9.11
N LEU A 50 -0.90 -8.38 -9.12
CA LEU A 50 0.09 -7.77 -9.99
C LEU A 50 1.27 -7.28 -9.14
N CYS A 51 2.46 -7.31 -9.72
CA CYS A 51 3.69 -6.97 -9.03
C CYS A 51 4.48 -5.96 -9.86
N MET A 52 4.89 -4.87 -9.24
CA MET A 52 5.78 -3.87 -9.82
C MET A 52 6.87 -3.53 -8.80
N CYS A 53 8.09 -3.33 -9.27
CA CYS A 53 9.20 -2.85 -8.46
C CYS A 53 10.16 -2.04 -9.34
N GLU A 54 11.21 -1.49 -8.73
CA GLU A 54 12.26 -0.71 -9.41
C GLU A 54 13.02 -1.50 -10.48
N TYR A 55 12.94 -2.84 -10.44
CA TYR A 55 13.55 -3.74 -11.43
C TYR A 55 12.56 -4.23 -12.49
N THR A 56 11.30 -3.79 -12.45
CA THR A 56 10.31 -4.19 -13.45
C THR A 56 10.50 -3.36 -14.72
N ASP A 57 10.62 -4.03 -15.86
CA ASP A 57 10.75 -3.36 -17.16
C ASP A 57 9.54 -2.45 -17.45
N ARG A 58 9.79 -1.36 -18.18
CA ARG A 58 8.77 -0.34 -18.45
C ARG A 58 7.53 -0.89 -19.15
N THR A 59 7.72 -1.83 -20.06
CA THR A 59 6.64 -2.49 -20.83
C THR A 59 5.76 -3.34 -19.92
N ASP A 60 6.37 -4.13 -19.04
CA ASP A 60 5.66 -4.98 -18.09
C ASP A 60 4.96 -4.14 -17.01
N ALA A 61 5.61 -3.08 -16.54
CA ALA A 61 5.00 -2.12 -15.61
C ALA A 61 3.79 -1.42 -16.25
N ALA A 62 3.86 -1.04 -17.52
CA ALA A 62 2.73 -0.46 -18.25
C ALA A 62 1.58 -1.47 -18.41
N ARG A 63 1.89 -2.72 -18.73
CA ARG A 63 0.89 -3.81 -18.82
C ARG A 63 0.21 -4.05 -17.48
N ALA A 64 0.98 -4.11 -16.39
CA ALA A 64 0.44 -4.26 -15.04
C ALA A 64 -0.51 -3.12 -14.68
N ARG A 65 -0.11 -1.86 -14.90
CA ARG A 65 -1.00 -0.70 -14.67
C ARG A 65 -2.29 -0.78 -15.48
N SER A 66 -2.21 -1.17 -16.75
CA SER A 66 -3.40 -1.33 -17.62
C SER A 66 -4.34 -2.43 -17.10
N TYR A 67 -3.81 -3.58 -16.66
CA TYR A 67 -4.62 -4.66 -16.10
C TYR A 67 -5.26 -4.26 -14.77
N PHE A 68 -4.56 -3.49 -13.95
CA PHE A 68 -5.08 -2.99 -12.69
C PHE A 68 -6.19 -1.95 -12.90
N SER A 69 -5.99 -0.98 -13.80
CA SER A 69 -7.01 0.04 -14.09
C SER A 69 -8.27 -0.55 -14.71
N ALA A 70 -8.13 -1.63 -15.47
CA ALA A 70 -9.26 -2.38 -16.04
C ALA A 70 -9.90 -3.37 -15.05
N GLY A 71 -9.43 -3.46 -13.80
CA GLY A 71 -9.96 -4.37 -12.79
C GLY A 71 -9.71 -5.86 -13.04
N ARG A 72 -8.84 -6.22 -14.00
CA ARG A 72 -8.53 -7.63 -14.33
C ARG A 72 -7.80 -8.35 -13.20
N ARG A 73 -7.04 -7.59 -12.41
CA ARG A 73 -6.38 -8.05 -11.19
C ARG A 73 -6.66 -7.05 -10.08
N ARG A 74 -6.95 -7.56 -8.88
CA ARG A 74 -7.50 -6.74 -7.79
C ARG A 74 -6.43 -6.15 -6.89
N ILE A 75 -5.26 -6.76 -6.81
CA ILE A 75 -4.18 -6.32 -5.93
C ILE A 75 -3.00 -5.90 -6.80
N LEU A 76 -2.55 -4.66 -6.66
CA LEU A 76 -1.27 -4.21 -7.18
C LEU A 76 -0.30 -4.00 -6.03
N LEU A 77 0.75 -4.83 -5.97
CA LEU A 77 1.85 -4.68 -5.03
C LEU A 77 2.99 -3.92 -5.71
N THR A 78 3.40 -2.79 -5.14
CA THR A 78 4.49 -1.95 -5.66
C THR A 78 5.48 -1.54 -4.57
N THR A 79 6.73 -1.29 -4.96
CA THR A 79 7.68 -0.58 -4.11
C THR A 79 7.51 0.94 -4.24
N GLU A 80 7.83 1.68 -3.18
CA GLU A 80 7.88 3.16 -3.21
C GLU A 80 8.93 3.65 -4.22
N ARG A 81 10.10 2.99 -4.29
CA ARG A 81 11.17 3.31 -5.25
C ARG A 81 10.69 3.22 -6.70
N SER A 82 9.87 2.22 -7.03
CA SER A 82 9.30 2.09 -8.38
C SER A 82 8.45 3.31 -8.77
N GLN A 83 7.62 3.81 -7.85
CA GLN A 83 6.83 5.03 -8.11
C GLN A 83 7.70 6.27 -8.18
N PHE A 84 8.70 6.38 -7.30
CA PHE A 84 9.62 7.52 -7.29
C PHE A 84 10.34 7.71 -8.64
N TYR A 85 10.89 6.63 -9.21
CA TYR A 85 11.71 6.73 -10.42
C TYR A 85 10.88 6.80 -11.71
N HIS A 86 9.70 6.18 -11.75
CA HIS A 86 8.94 6.05 -12.99
C HIS A 86 7.72 6.97 -13.08
N ARG A 87 7.27 7.57 -11.96
CA ARG A 87 6.14 8.52 -11.84
C ARG A 87 4.92 8.14 -12.68
N GLY A 88 4.70 6.85 -12.85
CA GLY A 88 3.65 6.32 -13.71
C GLY A 88 2.35 6.26 -12.94
N ARG A 89 1.40 7.14 -13.27
CA ARG A 89 0.09 7.22 -12.60
C ARG A 89 -0.60 5.85 -12.51
N ILE A 90 -0.93 5.43 -11.29
CA ILE A 90 -1.68 4.19 -11.02
C ILE A 90 -3.16 4.55 -10.92
N ARG A 91 -3.98 4.11 -11.88
CA ARG A 91 -5.43 4.28 -11.86
C ARG A 91 -6.14 3.00 -11.44
N GLY A 92 -7.36 3.14 -10.91
CA GLY A 92 -8.23 2.02 -10.57
C GLY A 92 -8.06 1.48 -9.14
N ALA A 93 -7.17 2.05 -8.33
CA ALA A 93 -7.15 1.79 -6.89
C ALA A 93 -8.38 2.44 -6.24
N ARG A 94 -9.02 1.73 -5.31
CA ARG A 94 -10.04 2.34 -4.42
C ARG A 94 -9.61 2.36 -2.97
N ASN A 95 -8.69 1.47 -2.59
CA ASN A 95 -8.07 1.46 -1.28
C ASN A 95 -6.55 1.36 -1.44
N ALA A 96 -5.84 1.95 -0.50
CA ALA A 96 -4.38 1.87 -0.43
C ALA A 96 -3.92 1.36 0.93
N LEU A 97 -2.90 0.50 0.92
CA LEU A 97 -2.26 -0.04 2.11
C LEU A 97 -0.77 0.26 2.03
N PHE A 98 -0.27 1.09 2.94
CA PHE A 98 1.15 1.29 3.14
C PHE A 98 1.66 0.24 4.13
N TRP A 99 2.58 -0.60 3.68
CA TRP A 99 3.22 -1.63 4.51
C TRP A 99 4.06 -1.03 5.66
N GLY A 100 4.50 0.20 5.50
CA GLY A 100 5.20 0.97 6.51
C GLY A 100 5.12 2.44 6.19
N VAL A 101 5.69 3.26 7.06
CA VAL A 101 5.73 4.71 6.84
C VAL A 101 6.54 5.00 5.57
N PRO A 102 5.94 5.67 4.55
CA PRO A 102 6.65 6.13 3.37
C PRO A 102 7.86 6.96 3.74
N GLN A 103 8.93 6.79 2.97
CA GLN A 103 10.15 7.58 3.15
C GLN A 103 9.92 9.04 2.76
N HIS A 104 8.99 9.29 1.82
CA HIS A 104 8.67 10.64 1.38
C HIS A 104 7.17 10.98 1.57
N ALA A 105 6.91 12.10 2.25
CA ALA A 105 5.56 12.56 2.59
C ALA A 105 4.64 12.75 1.36
N HIS A 106 5.20 13.18 0.23
CA HIS A 106 4.43 13.44 -0.99
C HIS A 106 3.73 12.19 -1.52
N PHE A 107 4.22 10.98 -1.22
CA PHE A 107 3.55 9.75 -1.64
C PHE A 107 2.20 9.54 -0.99
N TYR A 108 2.01 9.95 0.26
CA TYR A 108 0.68 9.89 0.87
C TYR A 108 -0.30 10.78 0.12
N VAL A 109 0.10 12.03 -0.15
CA VAL A 109 -0.73 13.00 -0.86
C VAL A 109 -1.04 12.50 -2.27
N GLU A 110 -0.05 11.99 -2.98
CA GLU A 110 -0.24 11.41 -4.32
C GLU A 110 -1.24 10.26 -4.26
N VAL A 111 -1.11 9.34 -3.31
CA VAL A 111 -2.05 8.22 -3.15
C VAL A 111 -3.45 8.68 -2.79
N CYS A 112 -3.61 9.64 -1.88
CA CYS A 112 -4.92 10.20 -1.56
C CYS A 112 -5.58 10.80 -2.81
N ASN A 113 -4.85 11.63 -3.55
CA ASN A 113 -5.34 12.23 -4.79
C ASN A 113 -5.73 11.15 -5.82
N LEU A 114 -4.94 10.08 -5.96
CA LEU A 114 -5.26 8.97 -6.86
C LEU A 114 -6.56 8.24 -6.48
N LEU A 115 -6.87 8.15 -5.19
CA LEU A 115 -8.10 7.53 -4.70
C LEU A 115 -9.32 8.43 -4.92
N GLU A 116 -9.18 9.75 -4.71
CA GLU A 116 -10.24 10.75 -4.96
C GLU A 116 -10.61 10.85 -6.45
N GLU A 117 -9.62 10.72 -7.34
CA GLU A 117 -9.83 10.76 -8.80
C GLU A 117 -10.53 9.51 -9.35
N GLY A 118 -10.70 8.46 -8.54
CA GLY A 118 -11.44 7.25 -8.95
C GLY A 118 -12.91 7.59 -9.20
N GLU A 119 -13.43 7.29 -10.39
CA GLU A 119 -14.78 7.64 -10.89
C GLU A 119 -15.98 7.09 -10.07
N SER A 120 -15.74 6.48 -8.92
CA SER A 120 -16.79 6.00 -8.02
C SER A 120 -16.60 6.70 -6.70
N GLY A 121 -17.35 7.78 -6.47
CA GLY A 121 -17.32 8.64 -5.28
C GLY A 121 -17.68 7.92 -3.97
N GLY A 122 -16.92 6.89 -3.61
CA GLY A 122 -16.88 6.27 -2.30
C GLY A 122 -15.58 6.66 -1.60
N ASP A 123 -15.64 6.73 -0.27
CA ASP A 123 -14.52 7.09 0.58
C ASP A 123 -13.37 6.09 0.42
N GLY A 124 -12.36 6.47 -0.36
CA GLY A 124 -11.15 5.66 -0.51
C GLY A 124 -10.42 5.55 0.82
N VAL A 125 -10.11 4.33 1.25
CA VAL A 125 -9.44 4.12 2.54
C VAL A 125 -7.94 3.97 2.33
N VAL A 126 -7.18 4.82 3.01
CA VAL A 126 -5.73 4.68 3.17
C VAL A 126 -5.44 4.08 4.54
N THR A 127 -4.70 2.97 4.56
CA THR A 127 -4.28 2.29 5.78
C THR A 127 -2.77 2.21 5.82
N THR A 128 -2.15 2.42 6.98
CA THR A 128 -0.70 2.30 7.16
C THR A 128 -0.39 1.38 8.31
N LEU A 129 0.46 0.37 8.08
CA LEU A 129 0.93 -0.51 9.14
C LEU A 129 2.06 0.14 9.92
N LEU A 130 1.78 0.46 11.18
CA LEU A 130 2.71 1.09 12.10
C LEU A 130 3.25 0.08 13.10
N GLY A 131 4.58 0.06 13.25
CA GLY A 131 5.29 -0.60 14.34
C GLY A 131 5.94 0.42 15.28
N ARG A 132 6.46 -0.04 16.42
CA ARG A 132 7.19 0.84 17.36
C ARG A 132 8.46 1.43 16.71
N GLU A 133 9.06 0.68 15.80
CA GLU A 133 10.22 1.08 14.99
C GLU A 133 9.93 2.25 14.04
N ASP A 134 8.67 2.46 13.68
CA ASP A 134 8.26 3.50 12.74
C ASP A 134 8.17 4.89 13.40
N ALA A 135 8.40 5.01 14.72
CA ALA A 135 8.20 6.25 15.48
C ALA A 135 8.96 7.46 14.93
N LEU A 136 10.25 7.28 14.61
CA LEU A 136 11.06 8.37 14.08
C LEU A 136 10.63 8.76 12.65
N ALA A 137 10.26 7.78 11.82
CA ALA A 137 9.78 8.04 10.46
C ALA A 137 8.42 8.74 10.49
N LEU A 138 7.51 8.29 11.36
CA LEU A 138 6.19 8.88 11.53
C LEU A 138 6.27 10.31 12.08
N ALA A 139 7.13 10.55 13.07
CA ALA A 139 7.33 11.88 13.64
C ALA A 139 7.81 12.91 12.60
N ARG A 140 8.56 12.47 11.57
CA ARG A 140 8.98 13.35 10.46
C ARG A 140 7.81 13.75 9.55
N LEU A 141 6.74 12.96 9.50
CA LEU A 141 5.58 13.22 8.66
C LEU A 141 4.50 14.02 9.37
N VAL A 142 4.18 13.65 10.62
CA VAL A 142 3.04 14.21 11.35
C VAL A 142 3.44 15.03 12.60
N GLY A 143 4.73 15.09 12.92
CA GLY A 143 5.26 15.65 14.16
C GLY A 143 5.27 14.65 15.32
N SER A 144 6.14 14.88 16.29
CA SER A 144 6.39 13.95 17.40
C SER A 144 5.16 13.67 18.28
N GLU A 145 4.35 14.69 18.56
CA GLU A 145 3.18 14.52 19.44
C GLU A 145 2.09 13.67 18.79
N ARG A 146 1.77 13.96 17.52
CA ARG A 146 0.80 13.16 16.75
C ARG A 146 1.31 11.74 16.52
N ALA A 147 2.59 11.56 16.22
CA ALA A 147 3.19 10.25 16.05
C ALA A 147 3.05 9.39 17.33
N ARG A 148 3.25 10.00 18.51
CA ARG A 148 3.06 9.32 19.80
C ARG A 148 1.61 8.85 19.98
N ILE A 149 0.63 9.70 19.67
CA ILE A 149 -0.80 9.36 19.75
C ILE A 149 -1.14 8.24 18.76
N MET A 150 -0.67 8.33 17.52
CA MET A 150 -0.91 7.33 16.47
C MET A 150 -0.32 5.96 16.82
N LEU A 151 0.85 5.92 17.47
CA LEU A 151 1.47 4.67 17.93
C LEU A 151 0.85 4.10 19.21
N ALA A 152 0.26 4.95 20.05
CA ALA A 152 -0.46 4.52 21.25
C ALA A 152 -1.89 4.05 20.96
N GLY A 153 -2.49 4.53 19.84
CA GLY A 153 -3.81 4.13 19.40
C GLY A 153 -3.87 2.69 18.90
N LYS A 154 -5.01 2.01 19.14
CA LYS A 154 -5.30 0.67 18.58
C LYS A 154 -5.76 0.72 17.12
N THR A 155 -6.12 1.90 16.60
CA THR A 155 -6.72 2.04 15.28
C THR A 155 -5.66 2.31 14.22
N THR A 156 -5.47 1.35 13.32
CA THR A 156 -4.47 1.35 12.23
C THR A 156 -4.96 2.07 10.95
N THR A 157 -6.14 2.68 11.00
CA THR A 157 -6.79 3.36 9.87
C THR A 157 -6.93 4.83 10.19
N PHE A 158 -6.24 5.68 9.42
CA PHE A 158 -6.35 7.13 9.52
C PHE A 158 -6.86 7.67 8.18
N VAL A 159 -8.10 8.17 8.19
CA VAL A 159 -8.65 8.96 7.10
C VAL A 159 -8.16 10.39 7.34
N MET A 160 -7.35 10.94 6.43
CA MET A 160 -7.05 12.37 6.47
C MET A 160 -8.21 13.10 5.78
N GLN A 161 -8.98 13.86 6.56
CA GLN A 161 -9.93 14.86 6.06
C GLN A 161 -9.20 16.17 5.76
#